data_AF-A0AA43QX94-F1
#
_entry.id   AF-A0AA43QX94-F1
#
_cell.length_a   1.000
_cell.length_b   1.000
_cell.length_c   1.000
_cell.angle_alpha   90.00
_cell.angle_beta   90.00
_cell.angle_gamma   90.00
#
_symmetry.space_group_name_H-M   'P 1'
#
loop_
_entity.id
_entity.type
_entity.pdbx_description
1 polymer ?
#
loop_
_entity_poly.entity_id
_entity_poly.type
_entity_poly.pdbx_seq_one_letter_code
_entity_poly.pdbx_strand_id
1 'polypeptide(L)'
;MAQKQKDTRTLNYDPESDSISRIITEFQAYKKNAKFYKQYSEMEIFNFFQKMRFMNIMDEKNKDLIKETQKRQTQLQMKYQTYIEFDNWSESPLSSPAKPISKTKRILIVVFVILIQSIVLGLIIYLTKRAS
;
A
#
# COMPACT_ATOMS: atom_id res chain seq x y z
N MET A 1 -3.31 60.00 13.75
CA MET A 1 -3.05 59.42 12.42
C MET A 1 -3.21 57.91 12.53
N ALA A 2 -4.21 57.35 11.86
CA ALA A 2 -4.35 55.90 11.68
C ALA A 2 -4.88 55.69 10.26
N GLN A 3 -3.97 55.60 9.29
CA GLN A 3 -4.28 55.16 7.94
C GLN A 3 -4.70 53.69 8.02
N LYS A 4 -6.01 53.42 7.99
CA LYS A 4 -6.50 52.09 7.66
C LYS A 4 -6.00 51.78 6.24
N GLN A 5 -5.02 50.88 6.14
CA GLN A 5 -4.58 50.28 4.88
C GLN A 5 -5.83 49.83 4.13
N LYS A 6 -6.09 50.45 2.98
CA LYS A 6 -7.03 49.90 2.00
C LYS A 6 -6.43 48.57 1.58
N ASP A 7 -7.07 47.49 1.98
CA ASP A 7 -6.75 46.13 1.57
C ASP A 7 -6.88 46.07 0.04
N THR A 8 -5.77 46.31 -0.68
CA THR A 8 -5.69 46.15 -2.13
C THR A 8 -5.54 44.67 -2.45
N ARG A 9 -6.52 43.88 -2.05
CA ARG A 9 -6.79 42.59 -2.69
C ARG A 9 -7.40 42.90 -4.04
N THR A 10 -6.56 43.22 -5.01
CA THR A 10 -6.89 43.01 -6.42
C THR A 10 -7.03 41.51 -6.62
N LEU A 11 -8.22 40.98 -6.31
CA LEU A 11 -8.77 39.80 -6.97
C LEU A 11 -8.98 40.18 -8.44
N ASN A 12 -7.90 40.20 -9.23
CA ASN A 12 -8.02 40.10 -10.69
C ASN A 12 -8.37 38.65 -11.01
N TYR A 13 -9.57 38.22 -10.59
CA TYR A 13 -10.22 37.10 -11.22
C TYR A 13 -10.82 37.64 -12.50
N ASP A 14 -10.13 37.43 -13.61
CA ASP A 14 -10.64 37.72 -14.95
C ASP A 14 -11.33 36.45 -15.50
N PRO A 15 -12.68 36.38 -15.43
CA PRO A 15 -13.44 35.25 -15.98
C PRO A 15 -13.27 35.10 -17.50
N GLU A 16 -12.72 36.10 -18.21
CA GLU A 16 -12.42 36.01 -19.64
C GLU A 16 -11.06 35.35 -19.94
N SER A 17 -10.18 35.22 -18.94
CA SER A 17 -8.90 34.49 -19.09
C SER A 17 -9.07 32.96 -19.20
N ASP A 18 -10.27 32.45 -18.87
CA ASP A 18 -10.72 31.09 -19.20
C ASP A 18 -11.35 31.05 -20.60
N SER A 19 -10.77 31.79 -21.54
CA SER A 19 -11.29 31.94 -22.90
C SER A 19 -11.31 30.58 -23.61
N ILE A 20 -12.35 30.40 -24.43
CA ILE A 20 -12.45 29.31 -25.42
C ILE A 20 -11.13 29.18 -26.21
N SER A 21 -10.44 30.29 -26.46
CA SER A 21 -9.11 30.34 -27.08
C SER A 21 -8.06 29.51 -26.33
N ARG A 22 -8.02 29.58 -24.99
CA ARG A 22 -7.11 28.76 -24.16
C ARG A 22 -7.41 27.27 -24.32
N ILE A 23 -8.69 26.89 -24.30
CA ILE A 23 -9.14 25.51 -24.49
C ILE A 23 -8.71 25.00 -25.87
N ILE A 24 -8.87 25.82 -26.90
CA ILE A 24 -8.45 25.49 -28.26
C ILE A 24 -6.93 25.31 -28.32
N THR A 25 -6.14 26.20 -27.71
CA THR A 25 -4.68 26.08 -27.68
C THR A 25 -4.23 24.81 -26.96
N GLU A 26 -4.82 24.52 -25.80
CA GLU A 26 -4.57 23.29 -25.04
C GLU A 26 -4.94 22.04 -25.84
N PHE A 27 -6.07 22.06 -26.54
CA PHE A 27 -6.51 20.96 -27.39
C PHE A 27 -5.55 20.71 -28.56
N GLN A 28 -5.10 21.76 -29.24
CA GLN A 28 -4.12 21.65 -30.33
C GLN A 28 -2.78 21.10 -29.81
N ALA A 29 -2.33 21.55 -28.64
CA ALA A 29 -1.15 21.02 -27.99
C ALA A 29 -1.30 19.54 -27.61
N TYR A 30 -2.46 19.16 -27.04
CA TYR A 30 -2.78 17.77 -26.73
C TYR A 30 -2.76 16.89 -27.98
N LYS A 31 -3.45 17.29 -29.05
CA LYS A 31 -3.51 16.58 -30.32
C LYS A 31 -2.13 16.39 -30.95
N LYS A 32 -1.26 17.40 -30.86
CA LYS A 32 0.12 17.34 -31.40
C LYS A 32 1.02 16.37 -30.63
N ASN A 33 0.86 16.29 -29.31
CA ASN A 33 1.75 15.51 -28.44
C ASN A 33 1.22 14.09 -28.15
N ALA A 34 -0.08 13.87 -28.29
CA ALA A 34 -0.69 12.58 -28.03
C ALA A 34 -0.34 11.55 -29.13
N LYS A 35 0.12 10.38 -28.71
CA LYS A 35 0.33 9.22 -29.59
C LYS A 35 -0.89 8.32 -29.49
N PHE A 36 -1.57 8.11 -30.61
CA PHE A 36 -2.74 7.26 -30.69
C PHE A 36 -2.39 5.93 -31.36
N TYR A 37 -2.81 4.82 -30.75
CA TYR A 37 -2.61 3.47 -31.29
C TYR A 37 -3.54 3.14 -32.46
N LYS A 38 -4.61 3.92 -32.63
CA LYS A 38 -5.62 3.78 -33.69
C LYS A 38 -5.91 5.15 -34.29
N GLN A 39 -6.45 5.17 -35.50
CA GLN A 39 -7.04 6.39 -36.05
C GLN A 39 -8.35 6.68 -35.32
N TYR A 40 -8.39 7.82 -34.63
CA TYR A 40 -9.57 8.34 -33.99
C TYR A 40 -10.05 9.58 -34.77
N SER A 41 -11.36 9.78 -34.80
CA SER A 41 -11.94 11.01 -35.30
C SER A 41 -11.55 12.20 -34.41
N GLU A 42 -11.56 13.40 -34.99
CA GLU A 42 -11.22 14.62 -34.24
C GLU A 42 -12.16 14.84 -33.04
N MET A 43 -13.43 14.44 -33.19
CA MET A 43 -14.42 14.50 -32.11
C MET A 43 -14.07 13.54 -30.95
N GLU A 44 -13.60 12.33 -31.26
CA GLU A 44 -13.17 11.38 -30.22
C GLU A 44 -11.92 11.89 -29.48
N ILE A 45 -10.95 12.44 -30.23
CA ILE A 45 -9.75 13.05 -29.65
C ILE A 45 -10.12 14.23 -28.72
N PHE A 46 -11.10 15.04 -29.13
CA PHE A 46 -11.62 16.13 -28.30
C PHE A 46 -12.31 15.64 -27.04
N ASN A 47 -13.11 14.57 -27.13
CA ASN A 47 -13.72 13.95 -25.95
C ASN A 47 -12.67 13.40 -24.96
N PHE A 48 -11.58 12.81 -25.45
CA PHE A 48 -10.48 12.37 -24.59
C PHE A 48 -9.79 13.54 -23.90
N PHE A 49 -9.53 14.61 -24.65
CA PHE A 49 -8.96 15.85 -24.10
C PHE A 49 -9.84 16.43 -22.99
N GLN A 50 -11.16 16.54 -23.21
CA GLN A 50 -12.08 17.06 -22.20
C GLN A 50 -12.06 16.24 -20.91
N LYS A 51 -12.08 14.90 -21.03
CA LYS A 51 -12.01 14.00 -19.87
C LYS A 51 -10.70 14.18 -19.10
N MET A 52 -9.58 14.21 -19.80
CA MET A 52 -8.25 14.45 -19.20
C MET A 52 -8.18 15.80 -18.48
N ARG A 53 -8.67 16.86 -19.14
CA ARG A 53 -8.71 18.20 -18.58
C ARG A 53 -9.56 18.26 -17.31
N PHE A 54 -10.73 17.60 -17.32
CA PHE A 54 -11.59 17.51 -16.14
C PHE A 54 -10.93 16.75 -14.99
N MET A 55 -10.27 15.62 -15.28
CA MET A 55 -9.53 14.86 -14.26
C MET A 55 -8.44 15.72 -13.62
N ASN A 56 -7.64 16.43 -14.42
CA ASN A 56 -6.60 17.33 -13.91
C ASN A 56 -7.18 18.44 -13.02
N ILE A 57 -8.29 19.06 -13.42
CA ILE A 57 -8.96 20.09 -12.62
C ILE A 57 -9.47 19.50 -11.29
N MET A 58 -10.02 18.30 -11.31
CA MET A 58 -10.49 17.63 -10.10
C MET A 58 -9.33 17.24 -9.18
N ASP A 59 -8.21 16.79 -9.73
CA ASP A 59 -7.00 16.49 -8.97
C ASP A 59 -6.41 17.76 -8.33
N GLU A 60 -6.38 18.88 -9.05
CA GLU A 60 -5.94 20.17 -8.51
C GLU A 60 -6.85 20.64 -7.36
N LYS A 61 -8.17 20.53 -7.52
CA LYS A 61 -9.14 20.88 -6.47
C LYS A 61 -8.99 20.00 -5.23
N ASN A 62 -8.69 18.72 -5.43
CA ASN A 62 -8.56 17.75 -4.33
C ASN A 62 -7.12 17.62 -3.81
N LYS A 63 -6.17 18.39 -4.34
CA LYS A 63 -4.74 18.27 -4.03
C LYS A 63 -4.44 18.37 -2.55
N ASP A 64 -5.11 19.28 -1.85
CA ASP A 64 -4.90 19.47 -0.40
C ASP A 64 -5.48 18.31 0.41
N LEU A 65 -6.65 17.79 0.04
CA LEU A 65 -7.24 16.59 0.64
C LEU A 65 -6.37 15.35 0.41
N ILE A 66 -5.80 15.21 -0.79
CA ILE A 66 -4.87 14.12 -1.13
C ILE A 66 -3.63 14.21 -0.26
N LYS A 67 -3.02 15.40 -0.13
CA LYS A 67 -1.84 15.61 0.73
C LYS A 67 -2.13 15.33 2.20
N GLU A 68 -3.28 15.78 2.70
CA GLU A 68 -3.68 15.53 4.09
C GLU A 68 -3.90 14.03 4.33
N THR A 69 -4.56 13.35 3.40
CA THR A 69 -4.79 11.90 3.47
C THR A 69 -3.48 11.13 3.41
N GLN A 70 -2.57 11.49 2.51
CA GLN A 70 -1.22 10.91 2.44
C GLN A 70 -0.48 11.10 3.76
N LYS A 71 -0.50 12.32 4.33
CA LYS A 71 0.12 12.58 5.63
C LYS A 71 -0.46 11.69 6.73
N ARG A 72 -1.78 11.52 6.80
CA ARG A 72 -2.44 10.63 7.75
C ARG A 72 -2.05 9.16 7.53
N GLN A 73 -1.99 8.70 6.29
CA GLN A 73 -1.56 7.34 5.95
C GLN A 73 -0.10 7.09 6.35
N THR A 74 0.81 8.03 6.07
CA THR A 74 2.21 7.94 6.49
C THR A 74 2.33 7.93 8.02
N GLN A 75 1.53 8.73 8.74
CA GLN A 75 1.49 8.72 10.20
C GLN A 75 1.00 7.38 10.75
N LEU A 76 -0.04 6.79 10.16
CA LEU A 76 -0.51 5.45 10.54
C LEU A 76 0.57 4.40 10.26
N GLN A 77 1.19 4.42 9.08
CA GLN A 77 2.30 3.54 8.76
C GLN A 77 3.41 3.65 9.80
N MET A 78 3.91 4.86 10.11
CA MET A 78 4.94 5.05 11.13
C MET A 78 4.52 4.55 12.52
N LYS A 79 3.26 4.80 12.92
CA LYS A 79 2.73 4.34 14.22
C LYS A 79 2.68 2.82 14.31
N TYR A 80 2.34 2.15 13.21
CA TYR A 80 2.18 0.69 13.18
C TYR A 80 3.44 -0.05 12.69
N GLN A 81 4.42 0.67 12.14
CA GLN A 81 5.69 0.13 11.66
C GLN A 81 6.43 -0.64 12.75
N THR A 82 6.47 -0.11 13.98
CA THR A 82 7.11 -0.80 15.13
C THR A 82 6.44 -2.12 15.48
N TYR A 83 5.13 -2.26 15.26
CA TYR A 83 4.41 -3.51 15.50
C TYR A 83 4.62 -4.52 14.37
N ILE A 84 4.72 -4.04 13.12
CA ILE A 84 5.10 -4.88 11.97
C ILE A 84 6.55 -5.38 12.13
N GLU A 85 7.45 -4.52 12.59
CA GLU A 85 8.85 -4.89 12.88
C GLU A 85 8.96 -5.84 14.08
N PHE A 86 8.06 -5.76 15.06
CA PHE A 86 7.95 -6.70 16.17
C PHE A 86 7.44 -8.08 15.71
N ASP A 87 6.42 -8.11 14.84
CA ASP A 87 5.90 -9.36 14.27
C ASP A 87 6.97 -10.04 13.39
N ASN A 88 7.75 -9.23 12.66
CA ASN A 88 8.90 -9.69 11.87
C ASN A 88 10.20 -9.85 12.69
N TRP A 89 10.17 -9.65 14.02
CA TRP A 89 11.37 -9.77 14.86
C TRP A 89 11.83 -11.23 14.98
N SER A 90 10.90 -12.19 14.82
CA SER A 90 11.22 -13.61 14.64
C SER A 90 11.84 -13.95 13.27
N GLU A 91 11.81 -13.01 12.32
CA GLU A 91 12.36 -13.14 10.97
C GLU A 91 13.55 -12.18 10.72
N SER A 92 14.03 -11.48 11.75
CA SER A 92 15.17 -10.55 11.65
C SER A 92 16.43 -11.28 11.17
N PRO A 93 17.23 -10.71 10.23
CA PRO A 93 18.47 -11.33 9.75
C PRO A 93 19.55 -11.48 10.83
N LEU A 94 19.38 -10.82 11.99
CA LEU A 94 20.21 -10.96 13.19
C LEU A 94 19.60 -11.93 14.22
N SER A 95 18.30 -12.22 14.12
CA SER A 95 17.71 -13.31 14.88
C SER A 95 18.11 -14.61 14.20
N SER A 96 18.75 -15.52 14.94
CA SER A 96 18.88 -16.88 14.42
C SER A 96 17.49 -17.49 14.47
N PRO A 97 16.81 -17.75 13.33
CA PRO A 97 15.59 -18.53 13.37
C PRO A 97 15.94 -19.84 14.05
N ALA A 98 15.14 -20.26 15.04
CA ALA A 98 15.32 -21.57 15.66
C ALA A 98 15.36 -22.59 14.51
N LYS A 99 16.56 -23.12 14.21
CA LYS A 99 16.78 -23.94 13.01
C LYS A 99 15.68 -24.98 12.98
N PRO A 100 14.86 -25.05 11.91
CA PRO A 100 13.80 -26.03 11.84
C PRO A 100 14.46 -27.39 12.07
N ILE A 101 14.00 -28.10 13.10
CA ILE A 101 14.52 -29.42 13.42
C ILE A 101 14.41 -30.25 12.13
N SER A 102 15.56 -30.72 11.64
CA SER A 102 15.61 -31.52 10.41
C SER A 102 14.55 -32.61 10.45
N LYS A 103 13.88 -32.87 9.31
CA LYS A 103 12.83 -33.89 9.20
C LYS A 103 13.27 -35.23 9.78
N THR A 104 14.55 -35.57 9.63
CA THR A 104 15.15 -36.79 10.20
C THR A 104 15.24 -36.75 11.73
N LYS A 105 15.65 -35.63 12.32
CA LYS A 105 15.70 -35.43 13.77
C LYS A 105 14.30 -35.44 14.39
N ARG A 106 13.31 -34.87 13.68
CA ARG A 106 11.90 -34.88 14.11
C ARG A 106 11.34 -36.31 14.16
N ILE A 107 11.63 -37.12 13.14
CA ILE A 107 11.23 -38.54 13.10
C ILE A 107 11.93 -39.32 14.23
N LEU A 108 13.23 -39.08 14.46
CA LEU A 108 13.99 -39.75 15.51
C LEU A 108 13.37 -39.50 16.91
N ILE A 109 12.99 -38.26 17.20
CA ILE A 109 12.33 -37.89 18.46
C ILE A 109 10.98 -38.62 18.61
N VAL A 110 10.16 -38.65 17.55
CA VAL A 110 8.87 -39.34 17.58
C VAL A 110 9.05 -40.84 17.83
N VAL A 111 9.99 -41.48 17.13
CA VAL A 111 10.30 -42.90 17.31
C VAL A 111 10.79 -43.19 18.73
N PHE A 112 11.66 -42.34 19.27
CA PHE A 112 12.20 -42.48 20.62
C PHE A 112 11.09 -42.44 21.69
N VAL A 113 10.14 -41.51 21.58
CA VAL A 113 9.02 -41.39 22.52
C VAL A 113 8.12 -42.63 22.47
N ILE A 114 7.80 -43.12 21.26
CA ILE A 114 6.98 -44.33 21.09
C ILE A 114 7.68 -45.56 21.70
N LEU A 115 9.00 -45.66 21.56
CA LEU A 115 9.80 -46.76 22.09
C LEU A 115 9.83 -46.76 23.64
N ILE A 116 9.94 -45.58 24.26
CA ILE A 116 9.83 -45.48 25.72
C ILE A 116 8.44 -45.92 26.19
N GLN A 117 7.38 -45.46 25.51
CA GLN A 117 6.01 -45.85 25.90
C GLN A 117 5.79 -47.36 25.79
N SER A 118 6.32 -48.02 24.75
CA SER A 118 6.17 -49.47 24.60
C SER A 118 6.93 -50.25 25.68
N ILE A 119 8.11 -49.79 26.10
CA ILE A 119 8.86 -50.40 27.22
C ILE A 119 8.07 -50.28 28.53
N VAL A 120 7.54 -49.09 28.85
CA VAL A 120 6.77 -48.87 30.08
C VAL A 120 5.52 -49.73 30.10
N LEU A 121 4.77 -49.80 28.99
CA LEU A 121 3.61 -50.68 28.87
C LEU A 121 3.98 -52.16 29.01
N GLY A 122 5.09 -52.58 28.41
CA GLY A 122 5.62 -53.94 28.53
C GLY A 122 5.96 -54.31 29.98
N LEU A 123 6.57 -53.40 30.74
CA LEU A 123 6.86 -53.59 32.16
C LEU A 123 5.58 -53.73 32.99
N ILE A 124 4.57 -52.90 32.74
CA ILE A 124 3.28 -52.99 33.45
C ILE A 124 2.62 -54.36 33.20
N ILE A 125 2.59 -54.81 31.94
CA ILE A 125 2.02 -56.11 31.58
C ILE A 125 2.82 -57.25 32.22
N TYR A 126 4.16 -57.20 32.17
CA TYR A 126 5.03 -58.20 32.77
C TYR A 126 4.83 -58.31 34.29
N LEU A 127 4.79 -57.17 34.99
CA LEU A 127 4.54 -57.13 36.43
C LEU A 127 3.13 -57.65 36.78
N THR A 128 2.12 -57.28 36.00
CA THR A 128 0.74 -57.76 36.19
C THR A 128 0.65 -59.27 35.99
N LYS A 129 1.29 -59.81 34.94
CA LYS A 129 1.31 -61.25 34.66
C LYS A 129 2.11 -62.06 35.70
N ARG A 130 3.12 -61.45 36.32
CA ARG A 130 3.91 -62.09 37.39
C ARG A 130 3.19 -62.06 38.75
N ALA A 131 2.26 -61.13 38.95
CA ALA A 131 1.49 -60.98 40.19
C ALA A 131 0.18 -61.79 40.19
N SER A 132 -0.25 -62.32 39.03
CA SER A 132 -1.33 -63.29 38.86
C SER A 132 -0.80 -64.71 38.78
#